data_AF-J9E4W1-F1
#
_entry.id   AF-J9E4W1-F1
#
_cell.length_a   1.000
_cell.length_b   1.000
_cell.length_c   1.000
_cell.angle_alpha   90.00
_cell.angle_beta   90.00
_cell.angle_gamma   90.00
#
_symmetry.space_group_name_H-M   'P 1'
#
loop_
_entity.id
_entity.type
_entity.pdbx_description
1 polymer ?
#
loop_
_entity_poly.entity_id
_entity_poly.type
_entity_poly.pdbx_seq_one_letter_code
_entity_poly.pdbx_strand_id
1 'polypeptide(L)'
;MHLAFQIEIDNPNELDEIYDNITYAKSNSINRMLCNYLGEETFQKGLRIYLKRFQYNNAVTADLWEALSEASGQDIETLMSTWTKQIGYPLVSVSQKIDGKNRILRMSQKRFLADGTTDEKNLLWQIPITISVSSEPESIKERVLLKGFQQNVTINDVDPKDWIKLNVGTTGFYRVLYSHDMLHALLPDFATKKIPVLDRFGIANDMFALVKSGRESAKQFLSLLKSSSNEDDYTVWSSLDSGISELSNVLSHYDPVIRSEFNKFIIKILKPVADRLGWEAKPNEDSQIALLRALILGRLGRCDHEETIKTAREKFLEHFTNKTELHPDLRLTIYGMMGRHYGKEGFQQLKEIYETAGFGEIERNCIVAMPQTSDTELLKEVFEYCIQNVMLLNHPELPVILIY
;
A
#
# COMPACT_ATOMS: atom_id res chain seq x y z
N MET A 1 10.88 14.50 -13.89
CA MET A 1 9.84 14.80 -14.90
C MET A 1 8.55 15.14 -14.16
N HIS A 2 8.37 16.40 -13.76
CA HIS A 2 7.21 16.89 -12.98
C HIS A 2 5.95 17.19 -13.81
N LEU A 3 5.95 16.83 -15.09
CA LEU A 3 5.02 17.37 -16.08
C LEU A 3 3.64 16.69 -16.11
N ALA A 4 3.35 15.75 -15.21
CA ALA A 4 2.11 14.98 -15.24
C ALA A 4 0.94 15.64 -14.48
N PHE A 5 1.15 16.80 -13.85
CA PHE A 5 0.09 17.55 -13.19
C PHE A 5 0.27 19.05 -13.44
N GLN A 6 -0.80 19.75 -13.80
CA GLN A 6 -0.79 21.19 -14.07
C GLN A 6 -1.64 21.91 -13.04
N ILE A 7 -1.03 22.81 -12.28
CA ILE A 7 -1.68 23.72 -11.34
C ILE A 7 -1.14 25.12 -11.66
N GLU A 8 -2.03 26.10 -11.76
CA GLU A 8 -1.65 27.51 -11.91
C GLU A 8 -1.26 28.07 -10.54
N ILE A 9 -0.16 28.82 -10.47
CA ILE A 9 0.39 29.35 -9.22
C ILE A 9 0.56 30.85 -9.35
N ASP A 10 -0.15 31.59 -8.51
CA ASP A 10 -0.07 33.05 -8.47
C ASP A 10 0.75 33.56 -7.27
N ASN A 11 0.91 32.75 -6.22
CA ASN A 11 1.62 33.13 -4.99
C ASN A 11 2.82 32.20 -4.72
N PRO A 12 4.05 32.74 -4.54
CA PRO A 12 5.22 31.94 -4.19
C PRO A 12 5.09 31.08 -2.93
N ASN A 13 4.22 31.46 -1.97
CA ASN A 13 4.01 30.66 -0.75
C ASN A 13 3.22 29.36 -1.01
N GLU A 14 2.57 29.22 -2.17
CA GLU A 14 1.87 28.00 -2.58
C GLU A 14 2.84 26.97 -3.20
N LEU A 15 4.12 27.33 -3.41
CA LEU A 15 5.11 26.43 -3.98
C LEU A 15 5.34 25.20 -3.10
N ASP A 16 5.41 25.38 -1.78
CA ASP A 16 5.60 24.27 -0.82
C ASP A 16 4.39 23.31 -0.81
N GLU A 17 3.19 23.80 -1.14
CA GLU A 17 1.98 22.98 -1.24
C GLU A 17 1.94 22.10 -2.49
N ILE A 18 2.72 22.47 -3.53
CA ILE A 18 2.77 21.76 -4.81
C ILE A 18 3.92 20.74 -4.84
N TYR A 19 4.95 20.95 -4.03
CA TYR A 19 5.98 19.95 -3.74
C TYR A 19 5.50 18.90 -2.74
N ASP A 20 4.24 18.47 -2.84
CA ASP A 20 3.69 17.43 -1.99
C ASP A 20 4.02 16.01 -2.51
N ASN A 21 4.11 15.06 -1.59
CA ASN A 21 4.38 13.66 -1.92
C ASN A 21 3.30 13.07 -2.86
N ILE A 22 2.08 13.63 -2.85
CA ILE A 22 0.94 13.16 -3.63
C ILE A 22 1.15 13.44 -5.12
N THR A 23 1.59 14.66 -5.48
CA THR A 23 1.86 15.08 -6.85
C THR A 23 3.01 14.27 -7.44
N TYR A 24 4.07 14.00 -6.66
CA TYR A 24 5.18 13.14 -7.05
C TYR A 24 4.73 11.70 -7.30
N ALA A 25 4.04 11.09 -6.33
CA ALA A 25 3.59 9.71 -6.43
C ALA A 25 2.64 9.51 -7.63
N LYS A 26 1.64 10.40 -7.78
CA LYS A 26 0.69 10.36 -8.91
C LYS A 26 1.41 10.48 -10.25
N SER A 27 2.31 11.45 -10.38
CA SER A 27 3.06 11.67 -11.62
C SER A 27 3.88 10.44 -12.03
N ASN A 28 4.56 9.82 -11.06
CA ASN A 28 5.35 8.61 -11.30
C ASN A 28 4.47 7.42 -11.71
N SER A 29 3.33 7.22 -11.05
CA SER A 29 2.39 6.15 -11.40
C SER A 29 1.81 6.32 -12.80
N ILE A 30 1.43 7.54 -13.18
CA ILE A 30 0.91 7.85 -14.51
C ILE A 30 1.97 7.63 -15.59
N ASN A 31 3.22 8.04 -15.35
CA ASN A 31 4.32 7.80 -16.29
C ASN A 31 4.63 6.31 -16.44
N ARG A 32 4.59 5.54 -15.34
CA ARG A 32 4.75 4.07 -15.37
C ARG A 32 3.64 3.41 -16.18
N MET A 33 2.39 3.83 -16.00
CA MET A 33 1.26 3.36 -16.80
C MET A 33 1.45 3.67 -18.29
N LEU A 34 1.85 4.91 -18.63
CA LEU A 34 2.09 5.31 -20.02
C LEU A 34 3.24 4.53 -20.66
N CYS A 35 4.34 4.31 -19.93
CA CYS A 35 5.45 3.48 -20.37
C CYS A 35 4.99 2.03 -20.64
N ASN A 36 4.18 1.44 -19.75
CA ASN A 36 3.62 0.10 -19.97
C ASN A 36 2.67 0.03 -21.18
N TYR A 37 1.90 1.10 -21.42
CA TYR A 37 1.00 1.21 -22.55
C TYR A 37 1.73 1.33 -23.90
N LEU A 38 2.75 2.18 -23.96
CA LEU A 38 3.55 2.42 -25.17
C LEU A 38 4.59 1.33 -25.46
N GLY A 39 5.03 0.61 -24.43
CA GLY A 39 6.23 -0.20 -24.46
C GLY A 39 7.48 0.63 -24.19
N GLU A 40 8.46 0.03 -23.51
CA GLU A 40 9.66 0.71 -23.02
C GLU A 40 10.48 1.35 -24.15
N GLU A 41 10.67 0.64 -25.26
CA GLU A 41 11.44 1.14 -26.40
C GLU A 41 10.83 2.40 -27.01
N THR A 42 9.51 2.38 -27.25
CA THR A 42 8.74 3.51 -27.79
C THR A 42 8.76 4.69 -26.81
N PHE A 43 8.57 4.43 -25.52
CA PHE A 43 8.60 5.44 -24.48
C PHE A 43 9.98 6.13 -24.41
N GLN A 44 11.06 5.35 -24.38
CA GLN A 44 12.43 5.88 -24.40
C GLN A 44 12.73 6.65 -25.70
N LYS A 45 12.24 6.19 -26.85
CA LYS A 45 12.35 6.92 -28.13
C LYS A 45 11.69 8.30 -28.03
N GLY A 46 10.48 8.39 -27.50
CA GLY A 46 9.80 9.68 -27.29
C GLY A 46 10.54 10.59 -26.33
N LEU A 47 11.07 10.06 -25.22
CA LEU A 47 11.91 10.84 -24.30
C LEU A 47 13.18 11.37 -24.97
N ARG A 48 13.83 10.59 -25.84
CA ARG A 48 14.99 11.05 -26.61
C ARG A 48 14.64 12.19 -27.56
N ILE A 49 13.48 12.14 -28.22
CA ILE A 49 13.00 13.21 -29.08
C ILE A 49 12.77 14.48 -28.26
N TYR A 50 12.02 14.36 -27.16
CA TYR A 50 11.72 15.45 -26.23
C TYR A 50 12.99 16.13 -25.69
N LEU A 51 13.90 15.36 -25.09
CA LEU A 51 15.12 15.90 -24.48
C LEU A 51 16.06 16.58 -25.48
N LYS A 52 16.14 16.08 -26.73
CA LYS A 52 16.92 16.73 -27.79
C LYS A 52 16.28 18.03 -28.27
N ARG A 53 14.95 18.04 -28.40
CA ARG A 53 14.20 19.21 -28.90
C ARG A 53 14.28 20.40 -27.95
N PHE A 54 14.22 20.14 -26.64
CA PHE A 54 14.21 21.16 -25.60
C PHE A 54 15.54 21.26 -24.84
N GLN A 55 16.62 20.75 -25.43
CA GLN A 55 17.93 20.83 -24.82
C GLN A 55 18.32 22.31 -24.61
N TYR A 56 18.67 22.67 -23.37
CA TYR A 56 19.01 24.04 -22.96
C TYR A 56 17.87 25.07 -23.12
N ASN A 57 16.61 24.61 -23.18
CA ASN A 57 15.43 25.47 -23.25
C ASN A 57 14.33 24.97 -22.31
N ASN A 58 13.23 25.71 -22.24
CA ASN A 58 12.05 25.37 -21.45
C ASN A 58 11.04 24.56 -22.28
N ALA A 59 10.17 23.82 -21.61
CA ALA A 59 9.11 23.02 -22.23
C ALA A 59 7.85 23.04 -21.35
N VAL A 60 6.70 22.79 -21.97
CA VAL A 60 5.42 22.61 -21.31
C VAL A 60 4.93 21.16 -21.47
N THR A 61 3.91 20.77 -20.70
CA THR A 61 3.39 19.39 -20.71
C THR A 61 2.97 18.89 -22.09
N ALA A 62 2.41 19.77 -22.94
CA ALA A 62 1.99 19.40 -24.30
C ALA A 62 3.17 18.94 -25.16
N ASP A 63 4.35 19.54 -24.99
CA ASP A 63 5.56 19.20 -25.74
C ASP A 63 6.01 17.75 -25.50
N LEU A 64 5.84 17.26 -24.27
CA LEU A 64 6.13 15.86 -23.93
C LEU A 64 5.16 14.90 -24.64
N TRP A 65 3.88 15.24 -24.66
CA TRP A 65 2.86 14.42 -25.32
C TRP A 65 3.04 14.40 -26.83
N GLU A 66 3.44 15.52 -27.43
CA GLU A 66 3.76 15.59 -28.86
C GLU A 66 4.93 14.65 -29.21
N ALA A 67 6.03 14.70 -28.46
CA ALA A 67 7.19 13.84 -28.69
C ALA A 67 6.88 12.34 -28.52
N LEU A 68 6.03 11.99 -27.54
CA LEU A 68 5.57 10.61 -27.33
C LEU A 68 4.56 10.17 -28.41
N SER A 69 3.71 11.09 -28.90
CA SER A 69 2.82 10.83 -30.03
C SER A 69 3.61 10.59 -31.31
N GLU A 70 4.64 11.38 -31.58
CA GLU A 70 5.56 11.21 -32.72
C GLU A 70 6.29 9.85 -32.66
N ALA A 71 6.77 9.45 -31.47
CA ALA A 71 7.48 8.19 -31.32
C ALA A 71 6.59 6.97 -31.53
N SER A 72 5.33 7.04 -31.09
CA SER A 72 4.39 5.92 -31.02
C SER A 72 3.40 5.83 -32.18
N GLY A 73 3.16 6.94 -32.90
CA GLY A 73 2.09 7.05 -33.88
C GLY A 73 0.68 7.04 -33.28
N GLN A 74 0.56 7.21 -31.96
CA GLN A 74 -0.71 7.21 -31.22
C GLN A 74 -1.01 8.60 -30.67
N ASP A 75 -2.30 8.91 -30.46
CA ASP A 75 -2.73 10.17 -29.87
C ASP A 75 -2.56 10.15 -28.34
N ILE A 76 -1.32 10.41 -27.91
CA ILE A 76 -0.95 10.43 -26.49
C ILE A 76 -1.43 11.69 -25.80
N GLU A 77 -1.55 12.80 -26.52
CA GLU A 77 -2.06 14.06 -25.96
C GLU A 77 -3.50 13.92 -25.47
N THR A 78 -4.39 13.33 -26.27
CA THR A 78 -5.79 13.12 -25.85
C THR A 78 -5.87 12.16 -24.67
N LEU A 79 -5.11 11.05 -24.70
CA LEU A 79 -5.08 10.09 -23.60
C LEU A 79 -4.60 10.75 -22.31
N MET A 80 -3.43 11.41 -22.34
CA MET A 80 -2.78 11.99 -21.17
C MET A 80 -3.45 13.25 -20.65
N SER A 81 -4.17 14.00 -21.50
CA SER A 81 -5.01 15.12 -21.06
C SER A 81 -6.04 14.67 -20.03
N THR A 82 -6.62 13.46 -20.18
CA THR A 82 -7.60 12.94 -19.20
C THR A 82 -6.99 12.57 -17.84
N TRP A 83 -5.66 12.44 -17.75
CA TRP A 83 -4.96 12.10 -16.50
C TRP A 83 -4.38 13.32 -15.79
N THR A 84 -3.99 14.33 -16.56
CA THR A 84 -3.19 15.47 -16.10
C THR A 84 -4.02 16.72 -15.83
N LYS A 85 -5.16 16.90 -16.52
CA LYS A 85 -6.01 18.09 -16.42
C LYS A 85 -7.18 17.93 -15.44
N GLN A 86 -7.30 16.78 -14.76
CA GLN A 86 -8.40 16.53 -13.83
C GLN A 86 -7.94 15.84 -12.54
N ILE A 87 -8.66 16.14 -11.46
CA ILE A 87 -8.39 15.64 -10.12
C ILE A 87 -8.89 14.21 -9.91
N GLY A 88 -8.18 13.47 -9.05
CA GLY A 88 -8.51 12.08 -8.73
C GLY A 88 -8.01 11.06 -9.75
N TYR A 89 -8.59 9.86 -9.69
CA TYR A 89 -8.32 8.70 -10.54
C TYR A 89 -9.56 7.79 -10.60
N PRO A 90 -9.67 6.91 -11.61
CA PRO A 90 -10.87 6.10 -11.80
C PRO A 90 -10.87 4.80 -10.96
N LEU A 91 -12.08 4.38 -10.60
CA LEU A 91 -12.44 3.01 -10.27
C LEU A 91 -13.01 2.34 -11.53
N VAL A 92 -12.44 1.19 -11.89
CA VAL A 92 -12.95 0.32 -12.95
C VAL A 92 -13.75 -0.82 -12.32
N SER A 93 -15.06 -0.84 -12.53
CA SER A 93 -15.91 -1.96 -12.12
C SER A 93 -16.03 -2.96 -13.27
N VAL A 94 -15.81 -4.24 -13.00
CA VAL A 94 -15.84 -5.32 -14.00
C VAL A 94 -16.71 -6.49 -13.53
N SER A 95 -17.54 -6.99 -14.44
CA SER A 95 -18.28 -8.25 -14.30
C SER A 95 -18.11 -9.08 -15.55
N GLN A 96 -18.24 -10.39 -15.45
CA GLN A 96 -18.07 -11.30 -16.59
C GLN A 96 -19.33 -12.11 -16.91
N LYS A 97 -19.46 -12.50 -18.18
CA LYS A 97 -20.30 -13.62 -18.63
C LYS A 97 -19.40 -14.63 -19.35
N ILE A 98 -19.52 -15.90 -18.98
CA ILE A 98 -18.82 -17.01 -19.63
C ILE A 98 -19.70 -17.55 -20.75
N ASP A 99 -19.15 -17.61 -21.96
CA ASP A 99 -19.82 -18.16 -23.15
C ASP A 99 -18.87 -19.13 -23.88
N GLY A 100 -18.91 -20.40 -23.46
CA GLY A 100 -17.91 -21.39 -23.89
C GLY A 100 -16.49 -20.95 -23.50
N LYS A 101 -15.61 -20.81 -24.50
CA LYS A 101 -14.23 -20.30 -24.31
C LYS A 101 -14.12 -18.77 -24.36
N ASN A 102 -15.24 -18.08 -24.55
CA ASN A 102 -15.27 -16.62 -24.59
C ASN A 102 -15.60 -16.06 -23.20
N ARG A 103 -14.96 -14.95 -22.88
CA ARG A 103 -15.21 -14.14 -21.68
C ARG A 103 -15.70 -12.78 -22.09
N ILE A 104 -16.98 -12.51 -21.85
CA ILE A 104 -17.58 -11.20 -22.13
C ILE A 104 -17.48 -10.38 -20.85
N LEU A 105 -16.52 -9.46 -20.82
CA LEU A 105 -16.32 -8.52 -19.74
C LEU A 105 -17.15 -7.27 -19.96
N ARG A 106 -18.01 -6.94 -19.01
CA ARG A 106 -18.65 -5.62 -18.93
C ARG A 106 -17.85 -4.77 -17.96
N MET A 107 -17.21 -3.75 -18.50
CA MET A 107 -16.41 -2.79 -17.74
C MET A 107 -17.11 -1.44 -17.69
N SER A 108 -16.97 -0.75 -16.56
CA SER A 108 -17.42 0.63 -16.39
C SER A 108 -16.43 1.40 -15.54
N GLN A 109 -16.39 2.72 -15.73
CA GLN A 109 -15.52 3.60 -14.95
C GLN A 109 -16.30 4.73 -14.28
N LYS A 110 -15.84 5.12 -13.10
CA LYS A 110 -16.25 6.33 -12.37
C LYS A 110 -15.06 6.84 -11.58
N ARG A 111 -15.04 8.12 -11.18
CA ARG A 111 -14.04 8.60 -10.22
C ARG A 111 -14.12 7.83 -8.91
N PHE A 112 -12.98 7.42 -8.37
CA PHE A 112 -12.90 6.86 -7.03
C PHE A 112 -12.85 7.98 -5.99
N LEU A 113 -13.75 7.92 -5.00
CA LEU A 113 -13.77 8.83 -3.85
C LEU A 113 -13.64 7.98 -2.57
N ALA A 114 -12.58 8.26 -1.80
CA ALA A 114 -12.17 7.45 -0.65
C ALA A 114 -13.17 7.51 0.51
N ASP A 115 -13.94 8.60 0.61
CA ASP A 115 -15.01 8.81 1.59
C ASP A 115 -16.31 8.06 1.26
N GLY A 116 -16.38 7.39 0.12
CA GLY A 116 -17.57 6.66 -0.31
C GLY A 116 -18.64 7.50 -0.99
N THR A 117 -18.44 8.81 -1.14
CA THR A 117 -19.41 9.69 -1.80
C THR A 117 -19.54 9.40 -3.29
N THR A 118 -20.62 9.93 -3.89
CA THR A 118 -20.88 9.81 -5.33
C THR A 118 -20.23 10.97 -6.06
N ASP A 119 -19.52 10.67 -7.15
CA ASP A 119 -18.96 11.71 -8.01
C ASP A 119 -20.04 12.31 -8.91
N GLU A 120 -20.30 13.60 -8.75
CA GLU A 120 -21.24 14.36 -9.58
C GLU A 120 -20.56 14.97 -10.82
N LYS A 121 -19.21 14.97 -10.87
CA LYS A 121 -18.45 15.62 -11.95
C LYS A 121 -18.40 14.80 -13.24
N ASN A 122 -18.81 13.52 -13.21
CA ASN A 122 -18.80 12.60 -14.35
C ASN A 122 -17.48 12.65 -15.14
N LEU A 123 -16.35 12.63 -14.43
CA LEU A 123 -15.04 12.65 -15.06
C LEU A 123 -14.78 11.36 -15.81
N LEU A 124 -14.19 11.47 -17.00
CA LEU A 124 -13.89 10.35 -17.89
C LEU A 124 -12.38 10.27 -18.10
N TRP A 125 -11.84 9.04 -18.04
CA TRP A 125 -10.45 8.75 -18.34
C TRP A 125 -10.35 7.85 -19.58
N GLN A 126 -9.30 8.03 -20.37
CA GLN A 126 -8.89 6.99 -21.31
C GLN A 126 -7.95 6.04 -20.57
N ILE A 127 -8.44 4.83 -20.24
CA ILE A 127 -7.75 3.91 -19.34
C ILE A 127 -7.12 2.75 -20.12
N PRO A 128 -5.78 2.63 -20.16
CA PRO A 128 -5.10 1.44 -20.68
C PRO A 128 -5.30 0.26 -19.71
N ILE A 129 -6.22 -0.64 -20.05
CA ILE A 129 -6.51 -1.85 -19.28
C ILE A 129 -5.67 -3.00 -19.83
N THR A 130 -4.92 -3.65 -18.95
CA THR A 130 -4.25 -4.93 -19.21
C THR A 130 -5.00 -6.05 -18.52
N ILE A 131 -5.05 -7.23 -19.15
CA ILE A 131 -5.79 -8.38 -18.64
C ILE A 131 -4.90 -9.63 -18.69
N SER A 132 -4.87 -10.41 -17.61
CA SER A 132 -4.28 -11.75 -17.54
C SER A 132 -5.33 -12.78 -17.11
N VAL A 133 -4.99 -14.05 -17.36
CA VAL A 133 -5.83 -15.22 -17.06
C VAL A 133 -5.04 -16.25 -16.26
N SER A 134 -5.72 -17.12 -15.51
CA SER A 134 -5.06 -18.11 -14.64
C SER A 134 -4.07 -19.03 -15.38
N SER A 135 -4.33 -19.39 -16.63
CA SER A 135 -3.43 -20.23 -17.43
C SER A 135 -2.08 -19.56 -17.75
N GLU A 136 -2.04 -18.23 -17.81
CA GLU A 136 -0.85 -17.43 -18.15
C GLU A 136 -0.78 -16.18 -17.24
N PRO A 137 -0.59 -16.36 -15.92
CA PRO A 137 -0.84 -15.31 -14.93
C PRO A 137 0.16 -14.15 -14.98
N GLU A 138 1.36 -14.38 -15.53
CA GLU A 138 2.42 -13.38 -15.72
C GLU A 138 2.34 -12.64 -17.07
N SER A 139 1.54 -13.16 -18.01
CA SER A 139 1.44 -12.62 -19.36
C SER A 139 0.20 -11.75 -19.52
N ILE A 140 0.31 -10.70 -20.34
CA ILE A 140 -0.84 -9.92 -20.76
C ILE A 140 -1.53 -10.67 -21.89
N LYS A 141 -2.72 -11.22 -21.60
CA LYS A 141 -3.59 -11.89 -22.56
C LYS A 141 -4.23 -10.89 -23.52
N GLU A 142 -4.64 -9.72 -23.02
CA GLU A 142 -5.36 -8.71 -23.80
C GLU A 142 -5.03 -7.28 -23.32
N ARG A 143 -5.00 -6.32 -24.26
CA ARG A 143 -4.87 -4.88 -23.98
C ARG A 143 -6.08 -4.14 -24.54
N VAL A 144 -6.75 -3.37 -23.68
CA VAL A 144 -7.95 -2.61 -24.05
C VAL A 144 -7.76 -1.16 -23.63
N LEU A 145 -8.05 -0.22 -24.53
CA LEU A 145 -8.21 1.18 -24.15
C LEU A 145 -9.69 1.47 -23.86
N LEU A 146 -10.05 1.56 -22.57
CA LEU A 146 -11.40 1.92 -22.14
C LEU A 146 -11.60 3.44 -22.33
N LYS A 147 -12.30 3.82 -23.40
CA LYS A 147 -12.53 5.23 -23.76
C LYS A 147 -13.84 5.81 -23.25
N GLY A 148 -14.85 4.96 -23.02
CA GLY A 148 -16.17 5.36 -22.57
C GLY A 148 -16.44 5.05 -21.10
N PHE A 149 -17.57 5.53 -20.59
CA PHE A 149 -18.04 5.21 -19.23
C PHE A 149 -18.35 3.72 -19.06
N GLN A 150 -18.76 3.05 -20.14
CA GLN A 150 -19.02 1.61 -20.17
C GLN A 150 -18.53 1.04 -21.50
N GLN A 151 -18.00 -0.18 -21.45
CA GLN A 151 -17.59 -0.92 -22.64
C GLN A 151 -17.67 -2.42 -22.36
N ASN A 152 -18.17 -3.17 -23.35
CA ASN A 152 -18.09 -4.61 -23.35
C ASN A 152 -16.86 -5.05 -24.16
N VAL A 153 -16.12 -6.03 -23.64
CA VAL A 153 -14.95 -6.62 -24.29
C VAL A 153 -15.10 -8.12 -24.26
N THR A 154 -14.90 -8.76 -25.40
CA THR A 154 -14.83 -10.22 -25.49
C THR A 154 -13.37 -10.65 -25.55
N ILE A 155 -12.95 -11.48 -24.59
CA ILE A 155 -11.65 -12.16 -24.62
C ILE A 155 -11.91 -13.59 -25.09
N ASN A 156 -11.23 -13.98 -26.16
CA ASN A 156 -11.33 -15.32 -26.72
C ASN A 156 -10.30 -16.26 -26.08
N ASP A 157 -10.51 -17.56 -26.24
CA ASP A 157 -9.57 -18.61 -25.82
C ASP A 157 -9.20 -18.54 -24.32
N VAL A 158 -10.21 -18.43 -23.47
CA VAL A 158 -10.10 -18.49 -22.01
C VAL A 158 -10.85 -19.71 -21.49
N ASP A 159 -10.15 -20.65 -20.85
CA ASP A 159 -10.77 -21.84 -20.27
C ASP A 159 -11.84 -21.43 -19.24
N PRO A 160 -13.07 -21.98 -19.23
CA PRO A 160 -14.14 -21.65 -18.26
C PRO A 160 -13.74 -21.60 -16.78
N LYS A 161 -12.67 -22.29 -16.38
CA LYS A 161 -12.16 -22.31 -15.00
C LYS A 161 -11.14 -21.21 -14.71
N ASP A 162 -10.59 -20.57 -15.73
CA ASP A 162 -9.63 -19.47 -15.55
C ASP A 162 -10.33 -18.24 -14.97
N TRP A 163 -9.73 -17.70 -13.90
CA TRP A 163 -10.02 -16.36 -13.42
C TRP A 163 -9.45 -15.31 -14.39
N ILE A 164 -9.97 -14.08 -14.28
CA ILE A 164 -9.50 -12.89 -15.00
C ILE A 164 -8.99 -11.87 -13.99
N LYS A 165 -7.79 -11.35 -14.22
CA LYS A 165 -7.20 -10.22 -13.47
C LYS A 165 -6.99 -9.06 -14.42
N LEU A 166 -7.51 -7.89 -14.04
CA LEU A 166 -7.26 -6.60 -14.72
C LEU A 166 -6.08 -5.90 -14.06
N ASN A 167 -5.42 -4.97 -14.76
CA ASN A 167 -4.30 -4.19 -14.24
C ASN A 167 -3.11 -5.09 -13.86
N VAL A 168 -2.61 -5.85 -14.83
CA VAL A 168 -1.47 -6.78 -14.66
C VAL A 168 -0.24 -6.02 -14.14
N GLY A 169 0.33 -6.52 -13.06
CA GLY A 169 1.50 -5.93 -12.39
C GLY A 169 1.21 -4.60 -11.67
N THR A 170 -0.06 -4.23 -11.50
CA THR A 170 -0.51 -2.98 -10.87
C THR A 170 0.22 -1.77 -11.46
N THR A 171 0.23 -1.70 -12.80
CA THR A 171 0.95 -0.67 -13.57
C THR A 171 0.06 0.53 -13.91
N GLY A 172 -1.25 0.30 -14.05
CA GLY A 172 -2.25 1.34 -14.29
C GLY A 172 -2.62 2.10 -13.02
N PHE A 173 -2.80 3.42 -13.14
CA PHE A 173 -3.18 4.30 -12.04
C PHE A 173 -4.70 4.33 -11.82
N TYR A 174 -5.29 3.16 -11.56
CA TYR A 174 -6.72 2.97 -11.33
C TYR A 174 -6.95 1.77 -10.42
N ARG A 175 -8.10 1.76 -9.73
CA ARG A 175 -8.54 0.64 -8.89
C ARG A 175 -9.49 -0.27 -9.65
N VAL A 176 -9.58 -1.54 -9.26
CA VAL A 176 -10.51 -2.50 -9.87
C VAL A 176 -11.51 -3.04 -8.84
N LEU A 177 -12.80 -2.90 -9.13
CA LEU A 177 -13.89 -3.55 -8.41
C LEU A 177 -14.40 -4.74 -9.25
N TYR A 178 -14.11 -5.95 -8.78
CA TYR A 178 -14.61 -7.18 -9.40
C TYR A 178 -16.02 -7.49 -8.93
N SER A 179 -16.81 -8.14 -9.78
CA SER A 179 -17.99 -8.87 -9.31
C SER A 179 -17.58 -9.97 -8.33
N HIS A 180 -18.48 -10.34 -7.43
CA HIS A 180 -18.16 -11.27 -6.34
C HIS A 180 -17.64 -12.62 -6.85
N ASP A 181 -18.22 -13.15 -7.93
CA ASP A 181 -17.77 -14.40 -8.57
C ASP A 181 -16.34 -14.30 -9.10
N MET A 182 -15.98 -13.18 -9.73
CA MET A 182 -14.63 -12.94 -10.23
C MET A 182 -13.62 -12.81 -9.09
N LEU A 183 -13.96 -12.06 -8.04
CA LEU A 183 -13.12 -11.93 -6.86
C LEU A 183 -12.87 -13.30 -6.21
N HIS A 184 -13.93 -14.08 -5.99
CA HIS A 184 -13.81 -15.40 -5.36
C HIS A 184 -13.01 -16.38 -6.22
N ALA A 185 -13.03 -16.26 -7.55
CA ALA A 185 -12.20 -17.06 -8.45
C ALA A 185 -10.69 -16.77 -8.33
N LEU A 186 -10.29 -15.56 -7.88
CA LEU A 186 -8.89 -15.20 -7.65
C LEU A 186 -8.33 -15.79 -6.34
N LEU A 187 -9.19 -15.99 -5.32
CA LEU A 187 -8.74 -16.33 -3.96
C LEU A 187 -7.95 -17.66 -3.83
N PRO A 188 -8.27 -18.74 -4.56
CA PRO A 188 -7.47 -19.96 -4.52
C PRO A 188 -6.05 -19.75 -5.02
N ASP A 189 -5.89 -19.05 -6.15
CA ASP A 189 -4.58 -18.79 -6.77
C ASP A 189 -3.81 -17.64 -6.11
N PHE A 190 -4.51 -16.81 -5.32
CA PHE A 190 -3.89 -15.94 -4.33
C PHE A 190 -3.22 -16.78 -3.23
N ALA A 191 -3.94 -17.78 -2.69
CA ALA A 191 -3.45 -18.61 -1.58
C ALA A 191 -2.32 -19.57 -1.96
N THR A 192 -2.30 -20.04 -3.21
CA THR A 192 -1.19 -20.85 -3.75
C THR A 192 -0.05 -19.99 -4.30
N LYS A 193 -0.20 -18.66 -4.28
CA LYS A 193 0.76 -17.68 -4.82
C LYS A 193 1.01 -17.82 -6.33
N LYS A 194 0.07 -18.43 -7.07
CA LYS A 194 0.09 -18.51 -8.53
C LYS A 194 -0.16 -17.14 -9.19
N ILE A 195 -0.94 -16.27 -8.55
CA ILE A 195 -1.04 -14.85 -8.94
C ILE A 195 0.30 -14.17 -8.63
N PRO A 196 0.94 -13.39 -9.53
CA PRO A 196 2.22 -12.75 -9.26
C PRO A 196 2.18 -11.74 -8.11
N VAL A 197 3.33 -11.50 -7.46
CA VAL A 197 3.46 -10.63 -6.27
C VAL A 197 2.80 -9.27 -6.46
N LEU A 198 3.12 -8.56 -7.55
CA LEU A 198 2.58 -7.22 -7.80
C LEU A 198 1.06 -7.21 -8.02
N ASP A 199 0.49 -8.31 -8.52
CA ASP A 199 -0.95 -8.47 -8.67
C ASP A 199 -1.64 -8.84 -7.36
N ARG A 200 -1.01 -9.67 -6.51
CA ARG A 200 -1.49 -9.93 -5.14
C ARG A 200 -1.48 -8.65 -4.31
N PHE A 201 -0.42 -7.86 -4.41
CA PHE A 201 -0.35 -6.53 -3.81
C PHE A 201 -1.49 -5.63 -4.30
N GLY A 202 -1.72 -5.55 -5.63
CA GLY A 202 -2.81 -4.75 -6.20
C GLY A 202 -4.18 -5.16 -5.68
N ILE A 203 -4.46 -6.46 -5.61
CA ILE A 203 -5.71 -7.01 -5.06
C ILE A 203 -5.85 -6.64 -3.59
N ALA A 204 -4.81 -6.80 -2.77
CA ALA A 204 -4.82 -6.44 -1.36
C ALA A 204 -5.06 -4.93 -1.15
N ASN A 205 -4.40 -4.08 -1.95
CA ASN A 205 -4.53 -2.65 -1.87
C ASN A 205 -5.91 -2.15 -2.28
N ASP A 206 -6.45 -2.68 -3.39
CA ASP A 206 -7.78 -2.34 -3.87
C ASP A 206 -8.86 -2.83 -2.91
N MET A 207 -8.75 -4.06 -2.42
CA MET A 207 -9.74 -4.65 -1.51
C MET A 207 -10.01 -3.74 -0.32
N PHE A 208 -8.96 -3.29 0.37
CA PHE A 208 -9.18 -2.48 1.56
C PHE A 208 -9.67 -1.06 1.25
N ALA A 209 -9.18 -0.44 0.17
CA ALA A 209 -9.70 0.85 -0.28
C ALA A 209 -11.19 0.79 -0.65
N LEU A 210 -11.62 -0.32 -1.28
CA LEU A 210 -13.03 -0.55 -1.63
C LEU A 210 -13.89 -0.75 -0.38
N VAL A 211 -13.40 -1.50 0.62
CA VAL A 211 -14.07 -1.65 1.92
C VAL A 211 -14.21 -0.30 2.63
N LYS A 212 -13.12 0.46 2.76
CA LYS A 212 -13.11 1.77 3.40
C LYS A 212 -14.11 2.73 2.76
N SER A 213 -14.22 2.69 1.43
CA SER A 213 -15.14 3.54 0.67
C SER A 213 -16.57 3.00 0.58
N GLY A 214 -16.91 1.91 1.29
CA GLY A 214 -18.24 1.30 1.30
C GLY A 214 -18.66 0.60 0.01
N ARG A 215 -17.73 0.37 -0.92
CA ARG A 215 -17.96 -0.27 -2.22
C ARG A 215 -17.81 -1.78 -2.20
N GLU A 216 -17.16 -2.30 -1.15
CA GLU A 216 -17.02 -3.73 -0.90
C GLU A 216 -17.25 -4.02 0.59
N SER A 217 -17.61 -5.25 0.93
CA SER A 217 -17.88 -5.62 2.33
C SER A 217 -16.61 -6.03 3.07
N ALA A 218 -16.52 -5.69 4.37
CA ALA A 218 -15.43 -6.16 5.23
C ALA A 218 -15.30 -7.70 5.22
N LYS A 219 -16.40 -8.44 5.01
CA LYS A 219 -16.41 -9.89 4.83
C LYS A 219 -15.51 -10.36 3.69
N GLN A 220 -15.46 -9.63 2.57
CA GLN A 220 -14.58 -9.98 1.45
C GLN A 220 -13.11 -9.77 1.82
N PHE A 221 -12.79 -8.69 2.53
CA PHE A 221 -11.44 -8.48 3.05
C PHE A 221 -11.01 -9.58 4.03
N LEU A 222 -11.90 -10.02 4.94
CA LEU A 222 -11.63 -11.16 5.81
C LEU A 222 -11.40 -12.46 5.03
N SER A 223 -12.11 -12.65 3.91
CA SER A 223 -11.91 -13.81 3.03
C SER A 223 -10.54 -13.77 2.34
N LEU A 224 -10.10 -12.59 1.89
CA LEU A 224 -8.77 -12.39 1.34
C LEU A 224 -7.67 -12.64 2.39
N LEU A 225 -7.83 -12.14 3.61
CA LEU A 225 -6.91 -12.40 4.73
C LEU A 225 -6.78 -13.91 5.01
N LYS A 226 -7.89 -14.65 5.00
CA LYS A 226 -7.88 -16.10 5.16
C LYS A 226 -7.08 -16.80 4.05
N SER A 227 -7.18 -16.32 2.82
CA SER A 227 -6.38 -16.80 1.69
C SER A 227 -4.90 -16.39 1.75
N SER A 228 -4.50 -15.54 2.69
CA SER A 228 -3.13 -14.99 2.76
C SER A 228 -2.20 -15.76 3.72
N SER A 229 -2.65 -16.85 4.35
CA SER A 229 -1.84 -17.57 5.38
C SER A 229 -0.50 -18.14 4.88
N ASN A 230 -0.37 -18.31 3.56
CA ASN A 230 0.85 -18.80 2.90
C ASN A 230 1.67 -17.67 2.25
N GLU A 231 1.21 -16.43 2.34
CA GLU A 231 1.92 -15.27 1.81
C GLU A 231 3.23 -15.05 2.58
N ASP A 232 4.29 -14.77 1.83
CA ASP A 232 5.67 -14.60 2.28
C ASP A 232 6.35 -13.37 1.66
N ASP A 233 5.60 -12.54 0.93
CA ASP A 233 6.07 -11.27 0.40
C ASP A 233 5.73 -10.11 1.35
N TYR A 234 6.74 -9.31 1.69
CA TYR A 234 6.60 -8.13 2.54
C TYR A 234 5.63 -7.10 1.94
N THR A 235 5.71 -6.86 0.63
CA THR A 235 4.90 -5.84 -0.05
C THR A 235 3.43 -6.18 0.04
N VAL A 236 3.07 -7.44 -0.20
CA VAL A 236 1.67 -7.90 -0.08
C VAL A 236 1.19 -7.80 1.37
N TRP A 237 1.98 -8.28 2.33
CA TRP A 237 1.61 -8.22 3.74
C TRP A 237 1.49 -6.79 4.27
N SER A 238 2.36 -5.87 3.86
CA SER A 238 2.28 -4.46 4.27
C SER A 238 0.94 -3.82 3.87
N SER A 239 0.41 -4.18 2.70
CA SER A 239 -0.90 -3.71 2.24
C SER A 239 -2.05 -4.34 3.02
N LEU A 240 -1.97 -5.65 3.33
CA LEU A 240 -2.99 -6.33 4.14
C LEU A 240 -2.98 -5.79 5.59
N ASP A 241 -1.80 -5.57 6.16
CA ASP A 241 -1.57 -5.06 7.51
C ASP A 241 -2.13 -3.64 7.70
N SER A 242 -2.01 -2.80 6.67
CA SER A 242 -2.63 -1.47 6.65
C SER A 242 -4.15 -1.56 6.81
N GLY A 243 -4.80 -2.49 6.09
CA GLY A 243 -6.24 -2.74 6.24
C GLY A 243 -6.63 -3.34 7.58
N ILE A 244 -5.80 -4.24 8.13
CA ILE A 244 -5.98 -4.77 9.49
C ILE A 244 -5.92 -3.64 10.52
N SER A 245 -4.97 -2.71 10.37
CA SER A 245 -4.79 -1.57 11.28
C SER A 245 -6.02 -0.68 11.31
N GLU A 246 -6.52 -0.29 10.13
CA GLU A 246 -7.68 0.59 10.03
C GLU A 246 -8.94 -0.06 10.63
N LEU A 247 -9.18 -1.35 10.36
CA LEU A 247 -10.30 -2.07 10.99
C LEU A 247 -10.12 -2.18 12.51
N SER A 248 -8.91 -2.50 12.97
CA SER A 248 -8.61 -2.60 14.40
C SER A 248 -8.88 -1.25 15.11
N ASN A 249 -8.51 -0.13 14.48
CA ASN A 249 -8.77 1.21 14.99
C ASN A 249 -10.26 1.50 15.07
N VAL A 250 -11.05 1.18 14.03
CA VAL A 250 -12.52 1.35 14.09
C VAL A 250 -13.13 0.50 15.20
N LEU A 251 -12.74 -0.77 15.30
CA LEU A 251 -13.27 -1.70 16.31
C LEU A 251 -12.89 -1.28 17.73
N SER A 252 -11.71 -0.67 17.92
CA SER A 252 -11.26 -0.20 19.23
C SER A 252 -12.15 0.87 19.87
N HIS A 253 -12.86 1.64 19.04
CA HIS A 253 -13.78 2.69 19.50
C HIS A 253 -15.22 2.19 19.64
N TYR A 254 -15.52 0.97 19.19
CA TYR A 254 -16.89 0.49 19.04
C TYR A 254 -17.23 -0.67 19.98
N ASP A 255 -16.46 -1.77 19.91
CA ASP A 255 -16.76 -2.99 20.65
C ASP A 255 -15.48 -3.78 20.99
N PRO A 256 -15.04 -3.76 22.28
CA PRO A 256 -13.88 -4.51 22.74
C PRO A 256 -13.99 -6.03 22.53
N VAL A 257 -15.20 -6.60 22.57
CA VAL A 257 -15.42 -8.04 22.38
C VAL A 257 -15.19 -8.39 20.91
N ILE A 258 -15.76 -7.62 19.98
CA ILE A 258 -15.54 -7.83 18.54
C ILE A 258 -14.07 -7.61 18.18
N ARG A 259 -13.42 -6.61 18.79
CA ARG A 259 -11.97 -6.39 18.63
C ARG A 259 -11.17 -7.61 19.08
N SER A 260 -11.50 -8.22 20.21
CA SER A 260 -10.84 -9.43 20.70
C SER A 260 -11.02 -10.62 19.74
N GLU A 261 -12.23 -10.83 19.22
CA GLU A 261 -12.49 -11.89 18.24
C GLU A 261 -11.77 -11.64 16.91
N PHE A 262 -11.68 -10.38 16.48
CA PHE A 262 -10.88 -9.99 15.32
C PHE A 262 -9.39 -10.27 15.55
N ASN A 263 -8.85 -9.92 16.72
CA ASN A 263 -7.46 -10.24 17.09
C ASN A 263 -7.19 -11.74 17.03
N LYS A 264 -8.07 -12.59 17.58
CA LYS A 264 -7.95 -14.06 17.50
C LYS A 264 -7.95 -14.57 16.06
N PHE A 265 -8.79 -13.99 15.20
CA PHE A 265 -8.81 -14.32 13.78
C PHE A 265 -7.48 -13.97 13.09
N ILE A 266 -6.93 -12.78 13.34
CA ILE A 266 -5.63 -12.35 12.78
C ILE A 266 -4.49 -13.22 13.30
N ILE A 267 -4.45 -13.52 14.60
CA ILE A 267 -3.44 -14.42 15.21
C ILE A 267 -3.44 -15.78 14.50
N LYS A 268 -4.62 -16.36 14.24
CA LYS A 268 -4.74 -17.66 13.56
C LYS A 268 -4.12 -17.66 12.16
N ILE A 269 -4.16 -16.53 11.46
CA ILE A 269 -3.58 -16.38 10.12
C ILE A 269 -2.07 -16.16 10.20
N LEU A 270 -1.62 -15.34 11.15
CA LEU A 270 -0.23 -14.87 11.22
C LEU A 270 0.70 -15.81 11.99
N LYS A 271 0.20 -16.59 12.95
CA LYS A 271 1.05 -17.50 13.72
C LYS A 271 1.83 -18.48 12.82
N PRO A 272 1.22 -19.17 11.83
CA PRO A 272 1.98 -20.02 10.91
C PRO A 272 3.06 -19.27 10.11
N VAL A 273 2.85 -17.98 9.82
CA VAL A 273 3.83 -17.14 9.12
C VAL A 273 5.00 -16.81 10.06
N ALA A 274 4.69 -16.39 11.29
CA ALA A 274 5.69 -16.09 12.32
C ALA A 274 6.54 -17.32 12.67
N ASP A 275 5.92 -18.50 12.81
CA ASP A 275 6.62 -19.75 13.12
C ASP A 275 7.65 -20.12 12.02
N ARG A 276 7.37 -19.82 10.74
CA ARG A 276 8.31 -20.04 9.62
C ARG A 276 9.47 -19.03 9.61
N LEU A 277 9.19 -17.78 9.95
CA LEU A 277 10.14 -16.67 9.93
C LEU A 277 11.11 -16.73 11.12
N GLY A 278 10.60 -17.11 12.30
CA GLY A 278 11.33 -17.09 13.56
C GLY A 278 11.74 -15.68 13.99
N TRP A 279 12.50 -15.58 15.08
CA TRP A 279 13.03 -14.30 15.57
C TRP A 279 14.46 -14.00 15.09
N GLU A 280 15.20 -15.03 14.67
CA GLU A 280 16.59 -14.90 14.27
C GLU A 280 16.72 -14.76 12.76
N ALA A 281 17.65 -13.90 12.33
CA ALA A 281 18.05 -13.83 10.94
C ALA A 281 18.77 -15.12 10.52
N LYS A 282 18.43 -15.64 9.35
CA LYS A 282 19.13 -16.79 8.76
C LYS A 282 20.36 -16.33 7.97
N PRO A 283 21.41 -17.16 7.82
CA PRO A 283 22.53 -16.83 6.95
C PRO A 283 22.05 -16.57 5.51
N ASN A 284 22.52 -15.50 4.88
CA ASN A 284 22.14 -15.06 3.53
C ASN A 284 20.64 -14.79 3.34
N GLU A 285 19.94 -14.39 4.41
CA GLU A 285 18.54 -14.02 4.33
C GLU A 285 18.32 -12.75 3.51
N ASP A 286 17.29 -12.75 2.67
CA ASP A 286 16.86 -11.56 1.92
C ASP A 286 16.36 -10.48 2.90
N SER A 287 16.76 -9.23 2.69
CA SER A 287 16.29 -8.07 3.46
C SER A 287 14.76 -7.99 3.60
N GLN A 288 13.99 -8.42 2.59
CA GLN A 288 12.53 -8.43 2.66
C GLN A 288 11.99 -9.43 3.68
N ILE A 289 12.72 -10.51 3.96
CA ILE A 289 12.33 -11.48 4.99
C ILE A 289 12.49 -10.85 6.38
N ALA A 290 13.53 -10.04 6.60
CA ALA A 290 13.72 -9.31 7.85
C ALA A 290 12.61 -8.26 8.09
N LEU A 291 12.24 -7.51 7.04
CA LEU A 291 11.11 -6.58 7.08
C LEU A 291 9.78 -7.30 7.33
N LEU A 292 9.54 -8.43 6.65
CA LEU A 292 8.34 -9.23 6.87
C LEU A 292 8.28 -9.78 8.30
N ARG A 293 9.39 -10.30 8.84
CA ARG A 293 9.47 -10.76 10.23
C ARG A 293 9.06 -9.66 11.19
N ALA A 294 9.63 -8.47 11.06
CA ALA A 294 9.30 -7.33 11.91
C ALA A 294 7.82 -6.95 11.81
N LEU A 295 7.25 -6.94 10.60
CA LEU A 295 5.85 -6.63 10.34
C LEU A 295 4.91 -7.66 11.02
N ILE A 296 5.14 -8.95 10.77
CA ILE A 296 4.27 -10.03 11.28
C ILE A 296 4.33 -10.11 12.81
N LEU A 297 5.54 -10.10 13.40
CA LEU A 297 5.70 -10.12 14.86
C LEU A 297 5.10 -8.86 15.50
N GLY A 298 5.30 -7.70 14.88
CA GLY A 298 4.68 -6.45 15.31
C GLY A 298 3.16 -6.49 15.29
N ARG A 299 2.54 -7.09 14.25
CA ARG A 299 1.09 -7.28 14.21
C ARG A 299 0.62 -8.25 15.29
N LEU A 300 1.30 -9.36 15.50
CA LEU A 300 0.97 -10.31 16.58
C LEU A 300 1.01 -9.62 17.97
N GLY A 301 2.02 -8.78 18.23
CA GLY A 301 2.07 -7.99 19.46
C GLY A 301 0.94 -6.97 19.60
N ARG A 302 0.46 -6.37 18.50
CA ARG A 302 -0.71 -5.47 18.51
C ARG A 302 -2.04 -6.21 18.64
N CYS A 303 -2.05 -7.51 18.35
CA CYS A 303 -3.20 -8.40 18.54
C CYS A 303 -3.19 -9.11 19.91
N ASP A 304 -2.30 -8.72 20.82
CA ASP A 304 -2.18 -9.28 22.17
C ASP A 304 -1.79 -10.77 22.20
N HIS A 305 -0.96 -11.21 21.24
CA HIS A 305 -0.44 -12.58 21.24
C HIS A 305 0.63 -12.78 22.33
N GLU A 306 0.24 -13.44 23.42
CA GLU A 306 1.04 -13.60 24.65
C GLU A 306 2.45 -14.15 24.42
N GLU A 307 2.59 -15.21 23.61
CA GLU A 307 3.89 -15.83 23.33
C GLU A 307 4.84 -14.86 22.64
N THR A 308 4.35 -14.09 21.66
CA THR A 308 5.15 -13.09 20.95
C THR A 308 5.59 -11.97 21.89
N ILE A 309 4.70 -11.49 22.76
CA ILE A 309 5.01 -10.42 23.72
C ILE A 309 6.06 -10.90 24.73
N LYS A 310 5.90 -12.13 25.24
CA LYS A 310 6.85 -12.74 26.16
C LYS A 310 8.25 -12.86 25.54
N THR A 311 8.36 -13.40 24.34
CA THR A 311 9.67 -13.50 23.66
C THR A 311 10.28 -12.13 23.35
N ALA A 312 9.46 -11.14 22.96
CA ALA A 312 9.94 -9.77 22.78
C ALA A 312 10.51 -9.19 24.08
N ARG A 313 9.88 -9.46 25.22
CA ARG A 313 10.36 -9.01 26.53
C ARG A 313 11.67 -9.67 26.92
N GLU A 314 11.80 -10.97 26.73
CA GLU A 314 13.05 -11.70 26.98
C GLU A 314 14.21 -11.07 26.19
N LYS A 315 14.02 -10.87 24.88
CA LYS A 315 15.00 -10.22 24.00
C LYS A 315 15.28 -8.77 24.38
N PHE A 316 14.26 -8.02 24.76
CA PHE A 316 14.43 -6.65 25.24
C PHE A 316 15.30 -6.60 26.49
N LEU A 317 15.06 -7.49 27.47
CA LEU A 317 15.82 -7.52 28.72
C LEU A 317 17.28 -7.94 28.50
N GLU A 318 17.53 -8.89 27.59
CA GLU A 318 18.89 -9.24 27.16
C GLU A 318 19.60 -8.03 26.53
N HIS A 319 18.91 -7.31 25.64
CA HIS A 319 19.44 -6.10 25.03
C HIS A 319 19.71 -4.99 26.06
N PHE A 320 18.75 -4.73 26.94
CA PHE A 320 18.81 -3.66 27.92
C PHE A 320 19.90 -3.89 28.97
N THR A 321 19.96 -5.11 29.51
CA THR A 321 20.84 -5.49 30.63
C THR A 321 22.21 -5.97 30.16
N ASN A 322 22.24 -6.88 29.19
CA ASN A 322 23.47 -7.54 28.75
C ASN A 322 24.09 -6.88 27.51
N LYS A 323 23.48 -5.80 27.00
CA LYS A 323 23.91 -5.06 25.80
C LYS A 323 24.00 -5.95 24.54
N THR A 324 23.22 -7.03 24.51
CA THR A 324 23.05 -7.85 23.30
C THR A 324 22.44 -7.01 22.19
N GLU A 325 23.00 -7.07 20.98
CA GLU A 325 22.45 -6.32 19.85
C GLU A 325 21.12 -6.90 19.38
N LEU A 326 20.13 -6.02 19.19
CA LEU A 326 18.90 -6.36 18.47
C LEU A 326 19.10 -6.11 16.99
N HIS A 327 18.56 -7.01 16.15
CA HIS A 327 18.47 -6.76 14.72
C HIS A 327 17.76 -5.42 14.46
N PRO A 328 18.32 -4.53 13.61
CA PRO A 328 17.76 -3.20 13.39
C PRO A 328 16.26 -3.21 13.05
N ASP A 329 15.84 -4.08 12.12
CA ASP A 329 14.42 -4.20 11.72
C ASP A 329 13.48 -4.64 12.86
N LEU A 330 13.97 -5.36 13.88
CA LEU A 330 13.15 -5.81 15.00
C LEU A 330 13.07 -4.79 16.13
N ARG A 331 13.97 -3.81 16.17
CA ARG A 331 14.13 -2.90 17.30
C ARG A 331 12.85 -2.13 17.62
N LEU A 332 12.26 -1.48 16.62
CA LEU A 332 11.00 -0.74 16.80
C LEU A 332 9.85 -1.66 17.24
N THR A 333 9.77 -2.86 16.67
CA THR A 333 8.75 -3.84 17.03
C THR A 333 8.85 -4.26 18.50
N ILE A 334 10.06 -4.58 18.96
CA ILE A 334 10.32 -4.98 20.35
C ILE A 334 10.07 -3.80 21.30
N TYR A 335 10.60 -2.62 20.99
CA TYR A 335 10.42 -1.42 21.81
C TYR A 335 8.93 -1.04 21.91
N GLY A 336 8.20 -1.07 20.79
CA GLY A 336 6.77 -0.81 20.77
C GLY A 336 5.96 -1.76 21.64
N MET A 337 6.35 -3.04 21.75
CA MET A 337 5.72 -3.97 22.69
C MET A 337 6.02 -3.60 24.15
N MET A 338 7.20 -3.05 24.47
CA MET A 338 7.51 -2.59 25.82
C MET A 338 6.62 -1.41 26.22
N GLY A 339 6.52 -0.40 25.37
CA GLY A 339 5.66 0.76 25.62
C GLY A 339 4.18 0.39 25.71
N ARG A 340 3.72 -0.57 24.89
CA ARG A 340 2.32 -1.02 24.87
C ARG A 340 1.91 -1.87 26.07
N HIS A 341 2.76 -2.82 26.47
CA HIS A 341 2.36 -3.92 27.36
C HIS A 341 3.00 -3.89 28.75
N TYR A 342 4.03 -3.08 28.97
CA TYR A 342 4.79 -3.07 30.24
C TYR A 342 4.66 -1.75 31.02
N GLY A 343 3.72 -0.88 30.62
CA GLY A 343 3.34 0.33 31.36
C GLY A 343 4.55 1.18 31.76
N LYS A 344 4.56 1.64 33.03
CA LYS A 344 5.58 2.55 33.55
C LYS A 344 6.99 1.94 33.54
N GLU A 345 7.13 0.64 33.73
CA GLU A 345 8.42 -0.06 33.65
C GLU A 345 8.98 0.04 32.22
N GLY A 346 8.16 -0.30 31.22
CA GLY A 346 8.53 -0.21 29.81
C GLY A 346 8.91 1.22 29.42
N PHE A 347 8.14 2.21 29.86
CA PHE A 347 8.44 3.62 29.65
C PHE A 347 9.82 4.02 30.22
N GLN A 348 10.10 3.68 31.48
CA GLN A 348 11.37 4.03 32.13
C GLN A 348 12.57 3.41 31.41
N GLN A 349 12.46 2.14 31.00
CA GLN A 349 13.53 1.45 30.29
C GLN A 349 13.76 2.05 28.90
N LEU A 350 12.70 2.39 28.16
CA LEU A 350 12.80 3.05 26.86
C LEU A 350 13.37 4.46 26.96
N LYS A 351 12.99 5.19 28.02
CA LYS A 351 13.52 6.52 28.34
C LYS A 351 15.03 6.45 28.63
N GLU A 352 15.48 5.48 29.42
CA GLU A 352 16.91 5.28 29.69
C GLU A 352 17.70 4.99 28.41
N ILE A 353 17.17 4.15 27.52
CA ILE A 353 17.80 3.91 26.21
C ILE A 353 17.89 5.22 25.41
N TYR A 354 16.80 5.99 25.33
CA TYR A 354 16.78 7.27 24.62
C TYR A 354 17.83 8.25 25.15
N GLU A 355 17.94 8.40 26.48
CA GLU A 355 18.88 9.33 27.12
C GLU A 355 20.35 8.91 27.00
N THR A 356 20.63 7.64 26.65
CA THR A 356 22.00 7.09 26.64
C THR A 356 22.48 6.60 25.27
N ALA A 357 21.60 6.43 24.27
CA ALA A 357 21.94 5.81 22.99
C ALA A 357 22.93 6.61 22.14
N GLY A 358 22.75 7.93 22.03
CA GLY A 358 23.61 8.79 21.19
C GLY A 358 23.55 8.47 19.69
N PHE A 359 22.46 7.84 19.23
CA PHE A 359 22.24 7.46 17.84
C PHE A 359 20.78 7.70 17.44
N GLY A 360 20.56 8.62 16.51
CA GLY A 360 19.22 9.16 16.20
C GLY A 360 18.18 8.11 15.80
N GLU A 361 18.57 7.02 15.14
CA GLU A 361 17.64 5.94 14.79
C GLU A 361 17.11 5.20 16.03
N ILE A 362 17.96 4.93 17.02
CA ILE A 362 17.57 4.26 18.27
C ILE A 362 16.68 5.21 19.09
N GLU A 363 17.09 6.46 19.19
CA GLU A 363 16.33 7.51 19.87
C GLU A 363 14.92 7.67 19.28
N ARG A 364 14.82 7.71 17.95
CA ARG A 364 13.54 7.73 17.22
C ARG A 364 12.68 6.52 17.57
N ASN A 365 13.25 5.32 17.60
CA ASN A 365 12.50 4.11 17.94
C ASN A 365 11.95 4.15 19.37
N CYS A 366 12.70 4.71 20.34
CA CYS A 366 12.21 4.92 21.70
C CYS A 366 11.06 5.94 21.73
N ILE A 367 11.20 7.06 21.02
CA ILE A 367 10.16 8.11 20.92
C ILE A 367 8.84 7.53 20.39
N VAL A 368 8.89 6.71 19.34
CA VAL A 368 7.69 6.09 18.73
C VAL A 368 7.12 4.97 19.62
N ALA A 369 7.95 4.36 20.48
CA ALA A 369 7.53 3.25 21.34
C ALA A 369 6.87 3.69 22.65
N MET A 370 7.42 4.71 23.32
CA MET A 370 6.93 5.20 24.62
C MET A 370 5.42 5.51 24.68
N PRO A 371 4.81 6.19 23.68
CA PRO A 371 3.39 6.54 23.73
C PRO A 371 2.45 5.40 23.30
N GLN A 372 2.93 4.17 23.11
CA GLN A 372 2.05 3.08 22.65
C GLN A 372 1.16 2.45 23.73
N THR A 373 1.19 2.98 24.96
CA THR A 373 0.36 2.53 26.09
C THR A 373 -1.10 2.96 25.95
N SER A 374 -2.03 2.23 26.58
CA SER A 374 -3.43 2.64 26.74
C SER A 374 -3.70 3.36 28.07
N ASP A 375 -2.69 3.52 28.92
CA ASP A 375 -2.79 4.25 30.19
C ASP A 375 -2.68 5.76 29.95
N THR A 376 -3.78 6.47 30.16
CA THR A 376 -3.88 7.92 29.92
C THR A 376 -3.02 8.76 30.85
N GLU A 377 -2.76 8.31 32.08
CA GLU A 377 -1.88 9.04 33.01
C GLU A 377 -0.42 8.89 32.58
N LEU A 378 -0.04 7.69 32.14
CA LEU A 378 1.30 7.47 31.58
C LEU A 378 1.50 8.22 30.26
N LEU A 379 0.49 8.30 29.40
CA LEU A 379 0.53 9.12 28.18
C LEU A 379 0.79 10.59 28.49
N LYS A 380 0.16 11.12 29.53
CA LYS A 380 0.39 12.49 29.99
C LYS A 380 1.83 12.69 30.47
N GLU A 381 2.38 11.74 31.24
CA GLU A 381 3.78 11.75 31.67
C GLU A 381 4.76 11.74 30.47
N VAL A 382 4.48 10.92 29.45
CA VAL A 382 5.26 10.87 28.20
C VAL A 382 5.20 12.21 27.45
N PHE A 383 4.02 12.81 27.34
CA PHE A 383 3.81 14.09 26.67
C PHE A 383 4.54 15.24 27.38
N GLU A 384 4.43 15.33 28.70
CA GLU A 384 5.13 16.32 29.51
C GLU A 384 6.65 16.20 29.36
N TYR A 385 7.17 14.96 29.37
CA TYR A 385 8.58 14.69 29.11
C TYR A 385 9.03 15.18 27.72
N CYS A 386 8.21 14.96 26.68
CA CYS A 386 8.53 15.39 25.31
C CYS A 386 8.56 16.91 25.15
N ILE A 387 7.66 17.63 25.82
CA ILE A 387 7.62 19.11 25.75
C ILE A 387 8.72 19.76 26.58
N GLN A 388 9.12 19.16 27.70
CA GLN A 388 10.15 19.74 28.56
C GLN A 388 11.57 19.59 27.99
N ASN A 389 11.79 18.64 27.08
CA ASN A 389 13.09 18.39 26.48
C ASN A 389 13.20 19.09 25.11
N VAL A 390 14.03 20.14 25.03
CA VAL A 390 14.22 20.98 23.83
C VAL A 390 14.69 20.16 22.61
N MET A 391 15.37 19.02 22.83
CA MET A 391 15.78 18.09 21.76
C MET A 391 14.58 17.35 21.15
N LEU A 392 13.53 17.08 21.93
CA LEU A 392 12.29 16.44 21.47
C LEU A 392 11.36 17.45 20.80
N LEU A 393 11.32 18.69 21.30
CA LEU A 393 10.54 19.80 20.75
C LEU A 393 10.91 20.17 19.30
N ASN A 394 12.19 20.07 18.95
CA ASN A 394 12.68 20.33 17.60
C ASN A 394 12.82 19.05 16.76
N HIS A 395 12.40 17.90 17.28
CA HIS A 395 12.48 16.65 16.54
C HIS A 395 11.42 16.66 15.42
N PRO A 396 11.78 16.33 14.16
CA PRO A 396 10.84 16.37 13.03
C PRO A 396 9.64 15.42 13.19
N GLU A 397 9.68 14.52 14.17
CA GLU A 397 8.60 13.57 14.50
C GLU A 397 7.82 13.91 15.77
N LEU A 398 8.01 15.09 16.39
CA LEU A 398 7.12 15.55 17.46
C LEU A 398 5.63 15.48 17.06
N PRO A 399 5.22 15.79 15.81
CA PRO A 399 3.85 15.57 15.35
C PRO A 399 3.40 14.10 15.42
N VAL A 400 4.30 13.13 15.25
CA VAL A 400 4.00 11.69 15.35
C VAL A 400 3.62 11.30 16.78
N ILE A 401 4.23 11.93 17.80
CA ILE A 401 3.88 11.74 19.21
C ILE A 401 2.49 12.30 19.52
N LEU A 402 2.07 13.37 18.82
CA LEU A 402 0.78 14.05 19.04
C LEU A 402 -0.43 13.37 18.37
N ILE A 403 -0.19 12.36 17.51
CA ILE A 403 -1.22 11.66 16.73
C ILE A 403 -1.64 10.33 17.39
N TYR A 404 -0.83 9.80 18.31
CA TYR A 404 -1.17 8.67 19.18
C TYR A 404 -1.80 9.18 20.48
#